data_AF-A0A7W1FCQ0-F1
#
_entry.id   AF-A0A7W1FCQ0-F1
#
_cell.length_a   1.000
_cell.length_b   1.000
_cell.length_c   1.000
_cell.angle_alpha   90.00
_cell.angle_beta   90.00
_cell.angle_gamma   90.00
#
_symmetry.space_group_name_H-M   'P 1'
#
loop_
_entity.id
_entity.type
_entity.pdbx_description
1 polymer ?
#
loop_
_entity_poly.entity_id
_entity_poly.type
_entity_poly.pdbx_seq_one_letter_code
_entity_poly.pdbx_strand_id
1 'polypeptide(L)' 'SGKIPHVYFGWSEGNPIAYLIRYILFGEGDTAPVTREILRQAEQNPELRPNVHVGG' A
#
# COMPACT_ATOMS: atom_id res chain seq x y z
N SER A 1 -21.62 4.30 6.60
CA SER A 1 -21.95 2.92 6.19
C SER A 1 -21.31 1.85 7.08
N GLY A 2 -20.53 2.17 8.13
CA GLY A 2 -19.95 1.17 9.04
C GLY A 2 -18.93 0.22 8.40
N LYS A 3 -18.57 0.42 7.12
CA LYS A 3 -17.61 -0.40 6.39
C LYS A 3 -16.19 0.15 6.59
N ILE A 4 -15.24 -0.75 6.78
CA ILE A 4 -13.81 -0.42 6.82
C ILE A 4 -13.42 0.11 5.43
N PRO A 5 -12.74 1.27 5.33
CA PRO A 5 -12.32 1.81 4.05
C PRO A 5 -11.09 1.08 3.48
N HIS A 6 -10.95 1.12 2.16
CA HIS A 6 -9.87 0.47 1.41
C HIS A 6 -9.11 1.52 0.59
N VAL A 7 -7.78 1.43 0.60
CA VAL A 7 -6.87 2.28 -0.18
C VAL A 7 -6.11 1.42 -1.18
N TYR A 8 -6.03 1.88 -2.42
CA TYR A 8 -5.40 1.17 -3.54
C TYR A 8 -4.24 2.00 -4.08
N PHE A 9 -3.05 1.39 -4.12
CA PHE A 9 -1.87 1.96 -4.76
C PHE A 9 -1.63 1.23 -6.07
N GLY A 10 -1.53 2.00 -7.16
CA GLY A 10 -1.14 1.52 -8.47
C GLY A 10 0.31 1.87 -8.78
N TRP A 11 0.90 1.08 -9.66
CA TRP A 11 2.15 1.46 -10.31
C TRP A 11 1.89 2.61 -11.29
N SER A 12 2.87 3.50 -11.46
CA SER A 12 2.86 4.46 -12.57
C SER A 12 2.72 3.71 -13.91
N GLU A 13 2.08 4.30 -14.93
CA GLU A 13 1.88 3.64 -16.24
C GLU A 13 3.20 3.02 -16.76
N GLY A 14 3.21 1.70 -17.03
CA GLY A 14 4.43 0.96 -17.42
C GLY A 14 4.37 -0.54 -17.13
N ASN A 15 5.46 -1.27 -17.41
CA ASN A 15 5.54 -2.73 -17.23
C ASN A 15 5.64 -3.11 -15.73
N PRO A 16 4.67 -3.86 -15.16
CA PRO A 16 4.65 -4.24 -13.74
C PRO A 16 5.92 -4.96 -13.25
N ILE A 17 6.58 -5.73 -14.11
CA ILE A 17 7.80 -6.47 -13.77
C ILE A 17 8.97 -5.51 -13.52
N ALA A 18 9.06 -4.42 -14.29
CA ALA A 18 10.12 -3.42 -14.12
C ALA A 18 10.01 -2.70 -12.76
N TYR A 19 8.78 -2.47 -12.29
CA TYR A 19 8.54 -1.89 -10.98
C TYR A 19 8.84 -2.85 -9.84
N LEU A 20 8.50 -4.13 -9.98
CA LEU A 20 8.89 -5.16 -9.01
C LEU A 20 10.42 -5.26 -8.87
N ILE A 21 11.15 -5.21 -9.98
CA ILE A 21 12.62 -5.20 -9.98
C ILE A 21 13.16 -3.95 -9.27
N ARG A 22 12.60 -2.77 -9.56
CA ARG A 22 12.99 -1.51 -8.90
C ARG A 22 12.70 -1.54 -7.39
N TYR A 23 11.58 -2.10 -6.96
CA TYR A 23 11.26 -2.30 -5.55
C TYR A 23 12.30 -3.20 -4.86
N ILE A 24 12.66 -4.33 -5.46
CA ILE A 24 13.62 -5.28 -4.88
C ILE A 24 15.04 -4.68 -4.84
N LEU A 25 15.47 -3.98 -5.89
CA LEU A 25 16.84 -3.48 -6.02
C LEU A 25 17.08 -2.14 -5.33
N PHE A 26 16.08 -1.26 -5.28
CA PHE A 26 16.23 0.14 -4.85
C PHE A 26 15.24 0.57 -3.76
N GLY A 27 14.28 -0.27 -3.37
CA GLY A 27 13.20 0.13 -2.45
C GLY A 27 12.21 1.13 -3.05
N GLU A 28 12.24 1.35 -4.38
CA GLU A 28 11.28 2.23 -5.05
C GLU A 28 9.87 1.60 -4.97
N GLY A 29 8.96 2.23 -4.22
CA GLY A 29 7.60 1.70 -3.97
C GLY A 29 7.15 1.73 -2.50
N ASP A 30 7.96 2.30 -1.60
CA ASP A 30 7.69 2.35 -0.16
C ASP A 30 6.40 3.08 0.26
N THR A 31 5.75 3.83 -0.62
CA THR A 31 4.51 4.55 -0.31
C THR A 31 3.43 3.64 0.29
N ALA A 32 3.24 2.43 -0.25
CA ALA A 32 2.21 1.52 0.25
C ALA A 32 2.59 0.88 1.60
N PRO A 33 3.79 0.31 1.79
CA PRO A 33 4.27 -0.11 3.12
C PRO A 33 4.24 1.00 4.16
N VAL A 34 4.70 2.21 3.83
CA VAL A 34 4.72 3.36 4.74
C VAL A 34 3.29 3.79 5.08
N THR A 35 2.39 3.84 4.11
CA THR A 35 0.97 4.13 4.37
C THR A 35 0.35 3.10 5.29
N ARG A 36 0.65 1.80 5.09
CA ARG A 36 0.18 0.72 5.96
C ARG A 36 0.65 0.90 7.41
N GLU A 37 1.86 1.42 7.61
CA GLU A 37 2.44 1.68 8.93
C GLU A 37 1.85 2.94 9.58
N ILE A 38 1.65 4.02 8.84
CA ILE A 38 0.95 5.21 9.32
C ILE A 38 -0.46 4.83 9.81
N LEU A 39 -1.20 4.05 9.02
CA LEU A 39 -2.52 3.57 9.41
C LEU A 39 -2.48 2.61 10.61
N ARG A 40 -1.40 1.85 10.79
CA ARG A 40 -1.19 1.00 11.97
C ARG A 40 -1.01 1.81 13.24
N GLN A 41 -0.32 2.94 13.14
CA GLN A 41 -0.09 3.85 14.27
C GLN A 41 -1.34 4.69 14.58
N ALA A 42 -2.06 5.15 13.56
CA ALA A 42 -3.26 5.95 13.71
C ALA A 42 -4.46 5.15 14.23
N GLU A 43 -4.64 3.91 13.76
CA GLU A 43 -5.70 3.00 14.21
C GLU A 43 -5.10 1.68 14.68
N GLN A 44 -5.04 1.51 16.00
CA GLN A 44 -4.42 0.34 16.62
C GLN A 44 -5.30 -0.90 16.51
N ASN A 45 -6.64 -0.75 16.47
CA ASN A 45 -7.55 -1.87 16.32
C ASN A 45 -7.52 -2.39 14.87
N PRO A 46 -7.05 -3.62 14.60
CA PRO A 46 -7.01 -4.17 13.25
C PRO A 46 -8.38 -4.28 12.58
N GLU A 47 -9.47 -4.42 13.35
CA GLU A 47 -10.84 -4.54 12.83
C GLU A 47 -11.42 -3.21 12.38
N LEU A 48 -10.80 -2.08 12.75
CA LEU A 48 -11.23 -0.74 12.33
C LEU A 48 -10.24 -0.13 11.34
N ARG A 49 -9.06 -0.74 11.19
CA ARG A 49 -7.96 -0.20 10.40
C ARG A 49 -8.24 -0.31 8.91
N PRO A 50 -8.06 0.78 8.14
CA PRO A 50 -8.18 0.73 6.69
C PRO A 50 -7.21 -0.26 6.05
N ASN A 51 -7.66 -0.96 5.01
CA ASN A 51 -6.86 -1.93 4.28
C ASN A 51 -6.08 -1.26 3.14
N VAL A 52 -4.80 -1.59 3.00
CA VAL A 52 -3.93 -1.13 1.92
C VAL A 52 -3.72 -2.26 0.93
N HIS A 53 -4.05 -2.00 -0.34
CA HIS A 53 -3.86 -2.92 -1.45
C HIS A 53 -2.85 -2.32 -2.42
N VAL A 54 -1.97 -3.16 -2.97
CA VAL A 54 -1.02 -2.79 -4.01
C VAL A 54 -1.29 -3.69 -5.20
N GLY A 55 -1.56 -3.09 -6.36
CA GLY A 55 -1.91 -3.86 -7.55
C GLY A 55 -2.04 -3.01 -8.80
N GLY A 56 -1.93 -3.70 -9.94
CA GLY A 56 -2.13 -3.23 -11.30
C GLY A 56 -2.29 -4.46 -12.19
#